data_AF-A0A7S0ZMZ9-F1
#
_entry.id   AF-A0A7S0ZMZ9-F1
#
_cell.length_a   1.000
_cell.length_b   1.000
_cell.length_c   1.000
_cell.angle_alpha   90.00
_cell.angle_beta   90.00
_cell.angle_gamma   90.00
#
_symmetry.space_group_name_H-M   'P 1'
#
loop_
_entity.id
_entity.type
_entity.pdbx_description
1 polymer ?
#
loop_
_entity_poly.entity_id
_entity_poly.type
_entity_poly.pdbx_seq_one_letter_code
_entity_poly.pdbx_strand_id
1 'polypeptide(L)'
;VFSLQCSTPCCSHVWPELVTSGRVKRHSALPSCPTCQAPARPNVVMDSDTAFVRNERGRAQQLNYKAWKKSVDALKGPNLVMPSPQAKVVCLEIGASTVSPHVRTEMEKIAGDMHARLIRINLE
;
A
#
# COMPACT_ATOMS: atom_id res chain seq x y z
N VAL A 1 -10.92 -8.80 4.05
CA VAL A 1 -10.59 -10.21 3.76
C VAL A 1 -9.10 -10.29 3.47
N PHE A 2 -8.37 -11.07 4.25
CA PHE A 2 -6.96 -11.34 4.00
C PHE A 2 -6.80 -12.16 2.72
N SER A 3 -5.64 -12.06 2.07
CA SER A 3 -5.36 -12.81 0.86
C SER A 3 -4.06 -13.56 0.99
N LEU A 4 -3.96 -14.68 0.30
CA LEU A 4 -2.83 -15.58 0.27
C LEU A 4 -2.21 -15.59 -1.13
N GLN A 5 -0.92 -15.90 -1.19
CA GLN A 5 -0.16 -16.14 -2.40
C GLN A 5 0.78 -17.34 -2.21
N CYS A 6 1.35 -17.85 -3.30
CA CYS A 6 2.35 -18.91 -3.23
C CYS A 6 3.66 -18.39 -2.58
N SER A 7 4.31 -19.24 -1.77
CA SER A 7 5.63 -18.94 -1.20
C SER A 7 6.79 -19.11 -2.19
N THR A 8 6.66 -19.96 -3.22
CA THR A 8 7.71 -20.29 -4.20
C THR A 8 7.50 -19.60 -5.56
N PRO A 9 6.97 -18.38 -5.57
CA PRO A 9 6.29 -17.69 -6.70
C PRO A 9 5.95 -18.50 -7.96
N CYS A 10 5.34 -19.69 -7.84
CA CYS A 10 5.08 -20.53 -9.02
C CYS A 10 4.03 -19.95 -9.99
N CYS A 11 3.26 -18.97 -9.53
CA CYS A 11 2.21 -18.31 -10.30
C CYS A 11 1.91 -16.92 -9.73
N SER A 12 1.20 -16.11 -10.51
CA SER A 12 0.77 -14.75 -10.12
C SER A 12 -0.65 -14.70 -9.55
N HIS A 13 -1.13 -15.80 -8.98
CA HIS A 13 -2.48 -15.87 -8.41
C HIS A 13 -2.49 -15.46 -6.93
N VAL A 14 -3.57 -14.77 -6.55
CA VAL A 14 -3.85 -14.35 -5.18
C VAL A 14 -5.28 -14.75 -4.85
N TRP A 15 -5.49 -15.40 -3.72
CA TRP A 15 -6.80 -15.94 -3.33
C TRP A 15 -7.18 -15.51 -1.92
N PRO A 16 -8.48 -15.45 -1.57
CA PRO A 16 -8.89 -15.09 -0.22
C PRO A 16 -8.44 -16.15 0.79
N GLU A 17 -8.02 -15.69 1.96
CA GLU A 17 -7.91 -16.58 3.12
C GLU A 17 -9.33 -17.00 3.54
N LEU A 18 -9.58 -18.30 3.55
CA LEU A 18 -10.81 -18.87 4.09
C LEU A 18 -10.71 -18.77 5.62
N VAL A 19 -11.19 -17.66 6.17
CA VAL A 19 -11.33 -17.50 7.62
C VAL A 19 -12.43 -18.46 8.09
N THR A 20 -12.04 -19.63 8.58
CA THR A 20 -12.98 -20.48 9.31
C THR A 20 -13.19 -19.86 10.69
N SER A 21 -14.42 -19.46 11.00
CA SER A 21 -14.81 -18.71 12.22
C SER A 21 -14.73 -19.51 13.53
N GLY A 22 -13.90 -20.55 13.59
CA GLY A 22 -13.64 -21.34 14.79
C GLY A 22 -12.24 -21.07 15.35
N ARG A 23 -12.04 -21.27 16.66
CA ARG A 23 -10.70 -21.33 17.26
C ARG A 23 -9.82 -22.20 16.37
N VAL A 24 -8.79 -21.62 15.76
CA VAL A 24 -7.81 -22.34 14.95
C VAL A 24 -7.24 -23.44 15.82
N LYS A 25 -7.67 -24.69 15.57
CA LYS A 25 -7.08 -25.84 16.25
C LYS A 25 -5.61 -25.84 15.85
N ARG A 26 -4.73 -26.01 16.82
CA ARG A 26 -3.25 -26.02 16.71
C ARG A 26 -2.69 -27.05 15.69
N HIS A 27 -3.55 -27.76 14.97
CA HIS A 27 -3.31 -28.84 14.03
C HIS A 27 -4.04 -28.66 12.68
N SER A 28 -4.63 -27.50 12.36
CA SER A 28 -5.11 -27.26 10.99
C SER A 28 -3.93 -27.26 10.03
N ALA A 29 -4.01 -28.06 8.96
CA ALA A 29 -3.00 -28.07 7.91
C ALA A 29 -2.72 -26.64 7.43
N LEU A 30 -1.43 -26.30 7.27
CA LEU A 30 -1.05 -25.01 6.68
C LEU A 30 -1.68 -24.89 5.29
N PRO A 31 -2.15 -23.69 4.90
CA PRO A 31 -2.70 -23.50 3.58
C PRO A 31 -1.63 -23.77 2.52
N SER A 32 -2.01 -24.45 1.43
CA SER A 32 -1.13 -24.78 0.31
C SER A 32 -1.54 -24.04 -0.96
N CYS A 33 -0.59 -23.81 -1.85
CA CYS A 33 -0.83 -23.27 -3.17
C CYS A 33 -1.70 -24.26 -3.99
N PRO A 34 -2.81 -23.80 -4.61
CA PRO A 34 -3.67 -24.68 -5.40
C PRO A 34 -2.99 -25.22 -6.67
N THR A 35 -1.88 -24.62 -7.10
CA THR A 35 -1.16 -25.00 -8.33
C THR A 35 0.00 -25.96 -8.04
N CYS A 36 0.90 -25.62 -7.11
CA CYS A 36 2.12 -26.42 -6.86
C CYS A 36 2.15 -27.13 -5.51
N GLN A 37 1.12 -26.97 -4.66
CA GLN A 37 1.01 -27.52 -3.30
C GLN A 37 2.08 -27.04 -2.30
N ALA A 38 3.01 -26.17 -2.69
CA ALA A 38 3.92 -25.51 -1.76
C ALA A 38 3.14 -24.67 -0.73
N PRO A 39 3.71 -24.36 0.46
CA PRO A 39 3.05 -23.55 1.45
C PRO A 39 2.56 -22.21 0.89
N ALA A 40 1.35 -21.81 1.26
CA ALA A 40 0.83 -20.48 1.00
C ALA A 40 1.33 -19.51 2.07
N ARG A 41 1.53 -18.25 1.68
CA ARG A 41 1.88 -17.15 2.59
C ARG A 41 0.87 -16.03 2.48
N PRO A 42 0.75 -15.16 3.50
CA PRO A 42 -0.01 -13.93 3.35
C PRO A 42 0.49 -13.10 2.17
N ASN A 43 -0.45 -12.54 1.41
CA ASN A 43 -0.19 -11.58 0.35
C ASN A 43 0.06 -10.20 0.96
N VAL A 44 1.15 -10.10 1.70
CA VAL A 44 1.69 -8.86 2.26
C VAL A 44 3.14 -8.74 1.82
N VAL A 45 3.61 -7.51 1.63
CA VAL A 45 5.03 -7.27 1.33
C VAL A 45 5.81 -7.54 2.60
N MET A 46 6.77 -8.48 2.52
CA MET A 46 7.73 -8.74 3.60
C MET A 46 9.07 -8.07 3.26
N ASP A 47 9.93 -7.91 4.26
CA ASP A 47 11.28 -7.40 4.03
C ASP A 47 12.05 -8.33 3.08
N SER A 48 12.78 -7.73 2.14
CA SER A 48 13.51 -8.44 1.08
C SER A 48 12.64 -9.31 0.16
N ASP A 49 11.32 -9.10 0.13
CA ASP A 49 10.41 -9.86 -0.71
C ASP A 49 10.51 -9.46 -2.19
N THR A 50 11.11 -10.34 -3.00
CA THR A 50 11.21 -10.19 -4.47
C THR A 50 10.05 -10.85 -5.21
N ALA A 51 9.16 -11.52 -4.49
CA ALA A 51 8.15 -12.43 -5.01
C ALA A 51 6.72 -11.99 -4.67
N PHE A 52 6.53 -10.75 -4.19
CA PHE A 52 5.21 -10.23 -3.87
C PHE A 52 4.34 -10.13 -5.13
N VAL A 53 3.18 -10.79 -5.09
CA VAL A 53 2.27 -10.81 -6.23
C VAL A 53 1.31 -9.62 -6.12
N ARG A 54 1.48 -8.63 -6.99
CA ARG A 54 0.43 -7.64 -7.23
C ARG A 54 -0.67 -8.29 -8.05
N ASN A 55 -1.84 -8.50 -7.47
CA ASN A 55 -3.04 -8.88 -8.22
C ASN A 55 -3.69 -7.65 -8.88
N GLU A 56 -4.79 -7.86 -9.59
CA GLU A 56 -5.56 -6.82 -10.26
C GLU A 56 -6.00 -5.71 -9.30
N ARG A 57 -6.50 -6.07 -8.10
CA ARG A 57 -6.87 -5.11 -7.05
C ARG A 57 -5.70 -4.18 -6.69
N GLY A 58 -4.52 -4.75 -6.44
CA GLY A 58 -3.33 -3.96 -6.11
C GLY A 58 -2.90 -3.02 -7.26
N ARG A 59 -3.00 -3.48 -8.51
CA ARG A 59 -2.72 -2.65 -9.69
C ARG A 59 -3.73 -1.50 -9.82
N ALA A 60 -5.02 -1.79 -9.68
CA ALA A 60 -6.08 -0.79 -9.75
C ALA A 60 -5.92 0.29 -8.66
N GLN A 61 -5.60 -0.11 -7.42
CA GLN A 61 -5.32 0.83 -6.34
C GLN A 61 -4.13 1.75 -6.65
N GLN A 62 -3.05 1.21 -7.22
CA GLN A 62 -1.89 2.01 -7.61
C GLN A 62 -2.25 3.01 -8.73
N LEU A 63 -3.06 2.61 -9.71
CA LEU A 63 -3.52 3.49 -10.78
C LEU A 63 -4.41 4.60 -10.24
N ASN A 64 -5.38 4.27 -9.38
CA ASN A 64 -6.27 5.23 -8.74
C ASN A 64 -5.48 6.26 -7.92
N TYR A 65 -4.49 5.80 -7.14
CA TYR A 65 -3.63 6.68 -6.37
C TYR A 65 -2.85 7.66 -7.26
N LYS A 66 -2.23 7.17 -8.36
CA LYS A 66 -1.53 8.02 -9.33
C LYS A 66 -2.45 9.03 -10.01
N ALA A 67 -3.64 8.59 -10.41
CA ALA A 67 -4.65 9.45 -11.04
C ALA A 67 -5.12 10.55 -10.08
N TRP A 68 -5.42 10.20 -8.84
CA TRP A 68 -5.76 11.15 -7.79
C TRP A 68 -4.62 12.15 -7.54
N LYS A 69 -3.37 11.69 -7.40
CA LYS A 69 -2.20 12.57 -7.23
C LYS A 69 -2.11 13.61 -8.35
N LYS A 70 -2.31 13.19 -9.61
CA LYS A 70 -2.34 14.08 -10.77
C LYS A 70 -3.49 15.08 -10.71
N SER A 71 -4.68 14.65 -10.30
CA SER A 71 -5.82 15.58 -10.15
C SER A 71 -5.59 16.63 -9.07
N VAL A 72 -4.95 16.26 -7.96
CA VAL A 72 -4.61 17.19 -6.88
C VAL A 72 -3.57 18.21 -7.35
N ASP A 73 -2.58 17.76 -8.12
CA ASP A 73 -1.55 18.65 -8.66
C ASP A 73 -2.12 19.67 -9.66
N ALA A 74 -3.08 19.25 -10.50
CA ALA A 74 -3.77 20.13 -11.43
C ALA A 74 -4.56 21.27 -10.75
N LEU A 75 -4.98 21.10 -9.49
CA LEU A 75 -5.65 22.15 -8.72
C LEU A 75 -4.74 23.36 -8.40
N LYS A 76 -3.42 23.23 -8.56
CA LYS A 76 -2.46 24.32 -8.31
C LYS A 76 -2.37 25.33 -9.44
N GLY A 77 -2.94 25.02 -10.61
CA GLY A 77 -2.91 25.88 -11.80
C GLY A 77 -1.53 25.92 -12.50
N PRO A 78 -1.48 26.28 -13.79
CA PRO A 78 -0.23 26.42 -14.52
C PRO A 78 0.49 27.72 -14.14
N ASN A 79 1.74 27.63 -13.70
CA ASN A 79 2.72 28.73 -13.64
C ASN A 79 2.29 30.03 -12.91
N LEU A 80 2.67 30.15 -11.64
CA LEU A 80 2.55 31.39 -10.87
C LEU A 80 3.47 32.50 -11.39
N VAL A 81 2.86 33.44 -12.13
CA VAL A 81 3.07 34.87 -11.90
C VAL A 81 1.84 35.38 -11.13
N MET A 82 1.88 35.30 -9.79
CA MET A 82 0.94 35.95 -8.85
C MET A 82 -0.52 35.39 -8.84
N PRO A 83 -1.43 35.85 -7.93
CA PRO A 83 -1.87 35.07 -6.79
C PRO A 83 -3.38 34.76 -6.90
N SER A 84 -3.72 33.65 -7.55
CA SER A 84 -5.02 33.02 -7.32
C SER A 84 -5.01 32.37 -5.92
N PRO A 85 -6.16 32.21 -5.23
CA PRO A 85 -6.22 31.46 -3.99
C PRO A 85 -5.82 30.00 -4.27
N GLN A 86 -4.51 29.73 -4.24
CA GLN A 86 -3.93 28.40 -4.46
C GLN A 86 -4.69 27.40 -3.60
N ALA A 87 -5.17 26.33 -4.22
CA ALA A 87 -5.63 25.17 -3.47
C ALA A 87 -4.46 24.68 -2.59
N LYS A 88 -4.61 24.83 -1.28
CA LYS A 88 -3.57 24.43 -0.32
C LYS A 88 -3.67 22.94 -0.09
N VAL A 89 -2.63 22.21 -0.47
CA VAL A 89 -2.50 20.78 -0.16
C VAL A 89 -1.84 20.63 1.20
N VAL A 90 -2.39 19.73 2.02
CA VAL A 90 -1.80 19.30 3.30
C VAL A 90 -1.52 17.80 3.20
N CYS A 91 -0.30 17.41 3.53
CA CYS A 91 0.08 16.03 3.73
C CYS A 91 -0.09 15.71 5.22
N LEU A 92 -1.05 14.85 5.56
CA LEU A 92 -1.33 14.44 6.94
C LEU A 92 -0.89 13.00 7.17
N GLU A 93 0.14 12.80 7.99
CA GLU A 93 0.68 11.49 8.37
C GLU A 93 0.22 11.15 9.79
N ILE A 94 -0.43 9.99 9.97
CA ILE A 94 -1.01 9.58 11.25
C ILE A 94 -0.50 8.18 11.61
N GLY A 95 0.13 8.03 12.77
CA GLY A 95 0.54 6.71 13.30
C GLY A 95 1.61 5.99 12.48
N ALA A 96 2.37 6.70 11.64
CA ALA A 96 3.45 6.12 10.86
C ALA A 96 4.69 5.87 11.74
N SER A 97 5.03 4.60 11.93
CA SER A 97 6.20 4.17 12.71
C SER A 97 7.51 4.75 12.15
N THR A 98 8.51 4.90 13.02
CA THR A 98 9.91 5.17 12.66
C THR A 98 10.63 3.93 12.12
N VAL A 99 10.12 2.73 12.39
CA VAL A 99 10.75 1.45 12.03
C VAL A 99 10.60 1.15 10.54
N SER A 100 9.44 1.46 9.95
CA SER A 100 9.19 1.28 8.52
C SER A 100 9.18 2.65 7.81
N PRO A 101 10.16 2.96 6.93
CA PRO A 101 10.28 4.29 6.36
C PRO A 101 9.29 4.56 5.22
N HIS A 102 8.59 3.56 4.70
CA HIS A 102 7.84 3.66 3.44
C HIS A 102 6.81 4.80 3.40
N VAL A 103 5.99 4.94 4.46
CA VAL A 103 5.00 6.03 4.53
C VAL A 103 5.71 7.38 4.64
N ARG A 104 6.73 7.49 5.50
CA ARG A 104 7.47 8.74 5.73
C ARG A 104 8.15 9.24 4.46
N THR A 105 8.88 8.36 3.77
CA THR A 105 9.57 8.70 2.53
C THR A 105 8.60 9.15 1.44
N GLU A 106 7.46 8.48 1.30
CA GLU A 106 6.44 8.88 0.32
C GLU A 106 5.80 10.23 0.71
N MET A 107 5.49 10.45 1.99
CA MET A 107 4.91 11.71 2.48
C MET A 107 5.86 12.90 2.33
N GLU A 108 7.15 12.72 2.64
CA GLU A 108 8.19 13.74 2.43
C GLU A 108 8.35 14.07 0.96
N LYS A 109 8.38 13.06 0.09
CA LYS A 109 8.44 13.25 -1.35
C LYS A 109 7.23 14.03 -1.86
N ILE A 110 6.01 13.66 -1.47
CA ILE A 110 4.80 14.37 -1.90
C ILE A 110 4.78 15.80 -1.37
N ALA A 111 5.13 16.01 -0.10
CA ALA A 111 5.19 17.34 0.48
C ALA A 111 6.17 18.25 -0.27
N GLY A 112 7.34 17.71 -0.64
CA GLY A 112 8.34 18.36 -1.49
C GLY A 112 7.81 18.65 -2.90
N ASP A 113 7.40 17.61 -3.63
CA ASP A 113 6.85 17.69 -5.00
C ASP A 113 5.70 18.70 -5.08
N MET A 114 4.88 18.77 -4.02
CA MET A 114 3.66 19.56 -4.01
C MET A 114 3.78 20.92 -3.32
N HIS A 115 4.93 21.26 -2.74
CA HIS A 115 5.08 22.38 -1.82
C HIS A 115 3.98 22.40 -0.74
N ALA A 116 3.56 21.21 -0.30
CA ALA A 116 2.47 21.02 0.65
C ALA A 116 3.00 21.08 2.09
N ARG A 117 2.14 21.47 3.04
CA ARG A 117 2.47 21.39 4.46
C ARG A 117 2.37 19.94 4.92
N LEU A 118 3.44 19.40 5.49
CA LEU A 118 3.45 18.09 6.13
C LEU A 118 3.15 18.23 7.63
N ILE A 119 2.08 17.58 8.09
CA ILE A 119 1.68 17.50 9.50
C ILE A 119 1.77 16.03 9.92
N ARG A 120 2.45 15.77 11.04
CA ARG A 120 2.60 14.43 11.62
C ARG A 120 1.87 14.35 12.95
N ILE A 121 1.08 13.30 13.12
CA ILE A 121 0.39 12.98 14.38
C ILE A 121 0.86 11.59 14.81
N ASN A 122 1.60 11.56 15.91
CA ASN A 122 2.05 10.33 16.55
C ASN A 122 2.05 10.50 18.07
N LEU A 123 2.04 9.39 18.81
CA LEU A 123 2.06 9.40 20.28
C LEU A 123 3.48 9.61 20.84
N GLU A 124 4.49 9.42 20.00
CA GLU A 124 5.91 9.68 20.27
C GLU A 124 6.39 10.94 19.55
#